data_AF-A0A7K1ENA7-F1
#
_entry.id   AF-A0A7K1ENA7-F1
#
_cell.length_a   1.000
_cell.length_b   1.000
_cell.length_c   1.000
_cell.angle_alpha   90.00
_cell.angle_beta   90.00
_cell.angle_gamma   90.00
#
_symmetry.space_group_name_H-M   'P 1'
#
loop_
_entity.id
_entity.type
_entity.pdbx_description
1 polymer ?
#
loop_
_entity_poly.entity_id
_entity_poly.type
_entity_poly.pdbx_seq_one_letter_code
_entity_poly.pdbx_strand_id
1 'polypeptide(L)'
;MNNVLWIFIAALFVAGALTTWWIARPNSLANRAISIDVLASVITCGLLVGAAISGDGLLLDLAIVLGLLGFLTAVTVARFIERTGQ
;
A
#
# COMPACT_ATOMS: atom_id res chain seq x y z
N MET A 1 13.64 -13.09 17.44
CA MET A 1 13.03 -13.11 16.09
C MET A 1 11.50 -13.08 16.13
N ASN A 2 10.83 -13.99 16.85
CA ASN A 2 9.37 -14.12 16.83
C ASN A 2 8.62 -12.83 17.22
N ASN A 3 9.02 -12.17 18.31
CA ASN A 3 8.32 -10.97 18.82
C ASN A 3 8.33 -9.80 17.83
N VAL A 4 9.39 -9.67 17.03
CA VAL A 4 9.50 -8.60 16.03
C VAL A 4 8.49 -8.84 14.90
N LEU A 5 8.36 -10.08 14.43
CA LEU A 5 7.39 -10.44 13.40
C LEU A 5 5.95 -10.14 13.84
N TRP A 6 5.60 -10.45 15.10
CA TRP A 6 4.29 -10.14 15.65
C TRP A 6 3.99 -8.63 15.68
N ILE A 7 4.99 -7.80 16.00
CA ILE A 7 4.83 -6.34 15.99
C ILE A 7 4.55 -5.84 14.56
N PHE A 8 5.29 -6.34 13.57
CA PHE A 8 5.07 -5.96 12.16
C PHE A 8 3.69 -6.39 11.65
N ILE A 9 3.28 -7.62 11.95
CA ILE A 9 1.97 -8.13 11.54
C ILE A 9 0.84 -7.31 12.18
N ALA A 10 0.95 -7.02 13.49
CA ALA A 10 -0.05 -6.20 14.18
C ALA A 10 -0.11 -4.78 13.60
N ALA A 11 1.04 -4.15 13.34
CA ALA A 11 1.11 -2.81 12.75
C ALA A 11 0.49 -2.78 11.34
N LEU A 12 0.75 -3.79 10.51
CA LEU A 12 0.16 -3.91 9.17
C LEU A 12 -1.36 -4.10 9.22
N PHE A 13 -1.85 -4.90 10.16
CA PHE A 13 -3.30 -5.08 10.36
C PHE A 13 -3.99 -3.78 10.75
N VAL A 14 -3.39 -3.04 11.69
CA VAL A 14 -3.91 -1.73 12.11
C VAL A 14 -3.87 -0.74 10.94
N ALA A 15 -2.77 -0.68 10.20
CA ALA A 15 -2.65 0.18 9.02
C ALA A 15 -3.72 -0.15 7.98
N GLY A 16 -3.88 -1.43 7.62
CA GLY A 16 -4.86 -1.90 6.64
C GLY A 16 -6.30 -1.57 7.04
N ALA A 17 -6.66 -1.83 8.30
CA ALA A 17 -7.97 -1.49 8.85
C ALA A 17 -8.23 0.02 8.79
N LEU A 18 -7.23 0.83 9.16
CA LEU A 18 -7.35 2.28 9.15
C LEU A 18 -7.50 2.84 7.74
N THR A 19 -6.70 2.39 6.76
CA THR A 19 -6.84 2.79 5.35
C THR A 19 -8.19 2.40 4.79
N THR A 20 -8.68 1.19 5.08
CA THR A 20 -9.98 0.71 4.60
C THR A 20 -11.12 1.56 5.15
N TRP A 21 -11.05 1.89 6.44
CA TRP A 21 -12.00 2.79 7.08
C TRP A 21 -11.94 4.21 6.51
N TRP A 22 -10.74 4.69 6.17
CA TRP A 22 -10.55 6.02 5.58
C TRP A 22 -11.10 6.12 4.14
N ILE A 23 -10.98 5.06 3.35
CA ILE A 23 -11.59 4.94 2.00
C ILE A 23 -13.13 4.97 2.08
N ALA A 24 -13.69 4.36 3.11
CA ALA A 24 -15.14 4.26 3.30
C ALA A 24 -15.79 5.61 3.70
N ARG A 25 -15.03 6.54 4.29
CA ARG A 25 -15.55 7.87 4.60
C ARG A 25 -15.69 8.73 3.34
N PRO A 26 -16.81 9.47 3.17
CA PRO A 26 -16.97 10.38 2.04
C PRO A 26 -15.91 11.49 2.14
N ASN A 27 -15.00 11.51 1.18
CA ASN A 27 -13.91 12.48 1.06
C ASN A 27 -13.69 12.86 -0.42
N SER A 28 -12.82 13.84 -0.69
CA SER A 28 -12.46 14.29 -2.04
C SER A 28 -11.92 13.17 -2.95
N LEU A 29 -12.20 13.21 -4.26
CA LEU A 29 -11.69 12.21 -5.23
C LEU A 29 -10.17 12.00 -5.14
N ALA A 30 -9.41 13.08 -4.96
CA ALA A 30 -7.96 13.02 -4.81
C ALA A 30 -7.54 12.24 -3.55
N ASN A 31 -8.27 12.44 -2.45
CA ASN A 31 -7.97 11.82 -1.17
C ASN A 31 -8.32 10.32 -1.17
N ARG A 32 -9.32 9.88 -1.94
CA ARG A 32 -9.56 8.47 -2.27
C ARG A 32 -8.42 7.84 -3.08
N ALA A 33 -7.92 8.52 -4.11
CA ALA A 33 -6.81 8.01 -4.93
C ALA A 33 -5.56 7.77 -4.08
N ILE A 34 -5.21 8.72 -3.20
CA ILE A 34 -4.10 8.57 -2.25
C ILE A 34 -4.34 7.40 -1.29
N SER A 35 -5.57 7.26 -0.78
CA SER A 35 -5.88 6.16 0.15
C SER A 35 -5.71 4.77 -0.47
N ILE A 36 -6.05 4.63 -1.76
CA ILE A 36 -5.87 3.39 -2.52
C ILE A 36 -4.38 3.08 -2.70
N ASP A 37 -3.56 4.09 -2.99
CA ASP A 37 -2.10 3.94 -3.09
C ASP A 37 -1.47 3.52 -1.76
N VAL A 38 -1.91 4.14 -0.65
CA VAL A 38 -1.46 3.74 0.70
C VAL A 38 -1.87 2.29 1.01
N LEU A 39 -3.09 1.88 0.64
CA LEU A 39 -3.53 0.48 0.81
C LEU A 39 -2.67 -0.49 0.00
N ALA A 40 -2.32 -0.15 -1.25
CA ALA A 40 -1.41 -0.95 -2.08
C ALA A 40 0.00 -1.04 -1.45
N SER A 41 0.50 0.04 -0.86
CA SER A 41 1.76 0.05 -0.12
C SER A 41 1.72 -0.86 1.12
N VAL A 42 0.61 -0.85 1.88
CA VAL A 42 0.42 -1.75 3.03
C VAL A 42 0.41 -3.22 2.60
N ILE A 43 -0.28 -3.54 1.50
CA ILE A 43 -0.29 -4.90 0.92
C ILE A 43 1.14 -5.31 0.52
N THR A 44 1.88 -4.41 -0.12
CA THR A 44 3.27 -4.65 -0.55
C THR A 44 4.18 -4.96 0.64
N CYS A 45 4.08 -4.20 1.73
CA CYS A 45 4.81 -4.49 2.96
C CYS A 45 4.42 -5.85 3.57
N GLY A 46 3.14 -6.23 3.52
CA GLY A 46 2.67 -7.54 3.94
C GLY A 46 3.29 -8.69 3.12
N LEU A 47 3.41 -8.51 1.80
CA LEU A 47 4.10 -9.47 0.93
C LEU A 47 5.58 -9.58 1.26
N LEU A 48 6.27 -8.48 1.55
CA LEU A 48 7.68 -8.50 1.93
C LEU A 48 7.91 -9.24 3.26
N VAL A 49 7.04 -9.02 4.25
CA VAL A 49 7.07 -9.77 5.51
C VAL A 49 6.79 -11.26 5.26
N GLY A 50 5.81 -11.58 4.41
CA GLY A 50 5.53 -12.95 3.99
C GLY A 50 6.72 -13.61 3.29
N ALA A 51 7.36 -12.91 2.36
CA ALA A 51 8.56 -13.37 1.67
C ALA A 51 9.70 -13.65 2.65
N ALA A 52 9.89 -12.79 3.65
CA ALA A 52 10.91 -12.96 4.68
C ALA A 52 10.63 -14.18 5.59
N ILE A 53 9.36 -14.54 5.81
CA ILE A 53 8.98 -15.70 6.63
C ILE A 53 9.06 -17.00 5.82
N SER A 54 8.49 -17.01 4.62
CA SER A 54 8.38 -18.21 3.78
C SER A 54 9.66 -18.51 2.99
N GLY A 55 10.51 -17.52 2.74
CA GLY A 55 11.67 -17.64 1.86
C GLY A 55 11.30 -17.80 0.38
N ASP A 56 10.05 -17.53 0.03
CA ASP A 56 9.52 -17.71 -1.33
C ASP A 56 9.75 -16.44 -2.18
N GLY A 57 10.47 -16.62 -3.30
CA GLY A 57 10.77 -15.54 -4.25
C GLY A 57 9.52 -14.97 -4.93
N LEU A 58 8.42 -15.75 -5.03
CA LEU A 58 7.18 -15.29 -5.66
C LEU A 58 6.58 -14.08 -4.93
N LEU A 59 6.63 -14.08 -3.59
CA LEU A 59 6.11 -12.98 -2.77
C LEU A 59 6.96 -11.72 -2.96
N LEU A 60 8.26 -11.88 -3.18
CA LEU A 60 9.18 -10.78 -3.47
C LEU A 60 8.90 -10.20 -4.86
N ASP A 61 8.73 -11.05 -5.88
CA ASP A 61 8.40 -10.62 -7.24
C ASP A 61 7.06 -9.84 -7.26
N LEU A 62 6.05 -10.35 -6.56
CA LEU A 62 4.76 -9.68 -6.45
C LEU A 62 4.88 -8.33 -5.71
N ALA A 63 5.68 -8.27 -4.65
CA ALA A 63 5.93 -7.01 -3.94
C ALA A 63 6.61 -5.97 -4.83
N ILE A 64 7.57 -6.38 -5.67
CA ILE A 64 8.23 -5.48 -6.62
C ILE A 64 7.23 -4.94 -7.65
N VAL A 65 6.41 -5.81 -8.24
CA VAL A 65 5.40 -5.41 -9.22
C VAL A 65 4.38 -4.44 -8.61
N LEU A 66 3.90 -4.71 -7.38
CA LEU A 66 2.97 -3.82 -6.69
C LEU A 66 3.60 -2.48 -6.31
N GLY A 67 4.87 -2.46 -5.89
CA GLY A 67 5.59 -1.22 -5.62
C GLY A 67 5.73 -0.33 -6.85
N LEU A 68 6.02 -0.91 -8.01
CA LEU A 68 6.07 -0.20 -9.28
C LEU A 68 4.69 0.33 -9.70
N LEU A 69 3.63 -0.46 -9.47
CA LEU A 69 2.26 -0.07 -9.79
C LEU A 69 1.76 1.08 -8.90
N GLY A 70 2.11 1.08 -7.60
CA GLY A 70 1.84 2.19 -6.69
C GLY A 70 2.52 3.47 -7.15
N PHE A 71 3.82 3.40 -7.48
CA PHE A 71 4.54 4.54 -8.04
C PHE A 71 3.91 5.09 -9.33
N LEU A 72 3.53 4.21 -10.25
CA LEU A 72 2.84 4.60 -11.49
C LEU A 72 1.51 5.30 -11.21
N THR A 73 0.76 4.81 -10.22
CA THR A 73 -0.51 5.41 -9.78
C THR A 73 -0.28 6.82 -9.25
N ALA A 74 0.72 7.01 -8.37
CA ALA A 74 1.08 8.32 -7.83
C ALA A 74 1.47 9.32 -8.93
N VAL A 75 2.31 8.90 -9.90
CA VAL A 75 2.71 9.73 -11.04
C VAL A 75 1.50 10.08 -11.92
N THR A 76 0.60 9.12 -12.16
CA THR A 76 -0.60 9.34 -12.97
C THR A 76 -1.52 10.38 -12.32
N VAL A 77 -1.72 10.29 -11.00
CA VAL A 77 -2.51 11.26 -10.24
C VAL A 77 -1.85 12.64 -10.27
N ALA A 78 -0.54 12.73 -10.06
CA ALA A 78 0.18 14.00 -10.14
C ALA A 78 0.04 14.66 -11.52
N ARG A 79 0.21 13.88 -12.60
CA ARG A 79 0.01 14.35 -13.99
C ARG A 79 -1.42 14.79 -14.26
N PHE A 80 -2.41 14.11 -13.69
CA PHE A 80 -3.82 14.47 -13.84
C PHE A 80 -4.12 15.82 -13.17
N ILE A 81 -3.60 16.02 -11.95
CA ILE A 81 -3.76 17.28 -11.21
C ILE A 81 -3.07 18.43 -11.97
N GLU A 82 -1.83 18.22 -12.43
CA GLU A 82 -1.07 19.21 -13.21
C GLU A 82 -1.81 19.65 -14.48
N ARG A 83 -2.45 18.70 -15.20
CA ARG A 83 -3.27 19.01 -16.39
C ARG A 83 -4.58 19.70 -16.07
N THR A 84 -5.13 19.50 -14.87
CA THR A 84 -6.43 20.05 -14.47
C THR A 84 -6.31 21.48 -13.93
N GLY A 85 -5.09 21.97 -13.66
CA GLY A 85 -4.82 23.39 -13.39
C GLY A 85 -5.51 23.94 -12.14
N GLN A 86 -5.64 23.12 -11.09
CA GLN A 86 -5.94 23.60 -9.73
C GLN A 86 -4.64 23.81 -8.94
#